data_AF-A0AAV0ZA23-F1
#
_entry.id   AF-A0AAV0ZA23-F1
#
_cell.length_a   1.000
_cell.length_b   1.000
_cell.length_c   1.000
_cell.angle_alpha   90.00
_cell.angle_beta   90.00
_cell.angle_gamma   90.00
#
_symmetry.space_group_name_H-M   'P 1'
#
loop_
_entity.id
_entity.type
_entity.pdbx_description
1 polymer ?
#
loop_
_entity_poly.entity_id
_entity_poly.type
_entity_poly.pdbx_seq_one_letter_code
_entity_poly.pdbx_strand_id
1 'polypeptide(L)'
;MAVRDIEEEVVDSNSTIPLKQHFVFVHGISGGSWCWYKICCLMENSGYKVSCIDLKSCGIDQSHADSILTFDDYNKPLIDFISDLPDNEKVILCMWQQLC
;
A
#
# COMPACT_ATOMS: atom_id res chain seq x y z
N MET A 1 -18.07 19.56 23.76
CA MET A 1 -18.65 18.21 23.68
C MET A 1 -19.61 18.21 22.50
N ALA A 2 -19.05 18.14 21.28
CA ALA A 2 -19.87 18.06 20.07
C ALA A 2 -20.19 16.58 19.86
N VAL A 3 -21.47 16.26 19.95
CA VAL A 3 -22.03 14.96 19.61
C VAL A 3 -21.62 14.63 18.17
N ARG A 4 -21.03 13.46 17.99
CA ARG A 4 -20.77 12.88 16.68
C ARG A 4 -22.12 12.36 16.19
N ASP A 5 -22.72 13.06 15.24
CA ASP A 5 -23.82 12.50 14.48
C ASP A 5 -23.27 11.32 13.69
N ILE A 6 -23.75 10.13 14.07
CA ILE A 6 -23.51 8.88 13.36
C ILE A 6 -24.43 8.95 12.14
N GLU A 7 -23.86 9.23 10.97
CA GLU A 7 -24.59 9.01 9.71
C GLU A 7 -24.76 7.50 9.55
N GLU A 8 -25.96 7.00 9.88
CA GLU A 8 -26.41 5.68 9.46
C GLU A 8 -26.47 5.65 7.93
N GLU A 9 -25.51 4.97 7.30
CA GLU A 9 -25.63 4.64 5.87
C GLU A 9 -26.80 3.68 5.67
N VAL A 10 -27.88 4.21 5.10
CA VAL A 10 -29.00 3.42 4.57
C VAL A 10 -28.50 2.62 3.38
N VAL A 11 -28.35 1.31 3.57
CA VAL A 11 -27.91 0.37 2.51
C VAL A 11 -29.04 0.21 1.48
N ASP A 12 -28.90 0.88 0.33
CA ASP A 12 -29.73 0.65 -0.85
C ASP A 12 -29.31 -0.66 -1.54
N SER A 13 -30.27 -1.59 -1.60
CA SER A 13 -30.11 -2.98 -2.08
C SER A 13 -29.76 -3.14 -3.57
N ASN A 14 -29.57 -2.06 -4.33
CA ASN A 14 -29.06 -2.08 -5.71
C ASN A 14 -27.91 -1.10 -5.98
N SER A 15 -27.28 -0.55 -4.94
CA SER A 15 -26.08 0.27 -5.08
C SER A 15 -24.84 -0.63 -5.06
N THR A 16 -24.08 -0.69 -6.16
CA THR A 16 -22.70 -1.18 -6.13
C THR A 16 -21.96 -0.32 -5.10
N ILE A 17 -21.66 -0.87 -3.92
CA ILE A 17 -20.78 -0.22 -2.94
C ILE A 17 -19.54 0.21 -3.74
N PRO A 18 -19.19 1.51 -3.78
CA PRO A 18 -17.99 1.93 -4.47
C PRO A 18 -16.84 1.12 -3.88
N LEU A 19 -16.22 0.25 -4.69
CA LEU A 19 -15.04 -0.49 -4.27
C LEU A 19 -14.02 0.54 -3.82
N LYS A 20 -13.79 0.63 -2.51
CA LYS A 20 -12.81 1.57 -1.96
C LYS A 20 -11.46 1.21 -2.57
N GLN A 21 -10.84 2.19 -3.22
CA GLN A 21 -9.63 1.96 -4.01
C GLN A 21 -8.52 1.39 -3.13
N HIS A 22 -7.72 0.50 -3.71
CA HIS A 22 -6.57 -0.09 -3.05
C HIS A 22 -5.31 0.70 -3.40
N PHE A 23 -4.69 1.30 -2.39
CA PHE A 23 -3.43 2.02 -2.53
C PHE A 23 -2.26 1.15 -2.13
N VAL A 24 -1.22 1.16 -2.95
CA VAL A 24 0.01 0.40 -2.72
C VAL A 24 1.16 1.38 -2.63
N PHE A 25 1.75 1.51 -1.45
CA PHE A 25 2.86 2.42 -1.18
C PHE A 25 4.19 1.68 -1.26
N VAL A 26 5.11 2.23 -2.04
CA VAL A 26 6.48 1.75 -2.18
C VAL A 26 7.43 2.86 -1.74
N HIS A 27 8.35 2.53 -0.83
CA HIS A 27 9.33 3.49 -0.31
C HIS A 27 10.46 3.76 -1.31
N GLY A 28 11.21 4.85 -1.09
CA GLY A 28 12.43 5.17 -1.86
C GLY A 28 13.71 4.56 -1.25
N ILE A 29 14.88 4.92 -1.81
CA ILE A 29 16.19 4.44 -1.36
C ILE A 29 16.41 4.70 0.15
N SER A 30 17.02 3.72 0.83
CA SER A 30 17.35 3.76 2.28
C SER A 30 16.14 3.88 3.22
N GLY A 31 14.92 3.70 2.70
CA GLY A 31 13.68 3.74 3.47
C GLY A 31 13.15 2.36 3.83
N GLY A 32 11.88 2.34 4.22
CA GLY A 32 11.06 1.16 4.42
C GLY A 32 9.59 1.58 4.43
N SER A 33 8.68 0.61 4.42
CA SER A 33 7.23 0.79 4.49
C SER A 33 6.80 1.68 5.66
N TRP A 34 7.56 1.68 6.76
CA TRP A 34 7.34 2.50 7.95
C TRP A 34 7.24 4.01 7.67
N CYS A 35 7.87 4.53 6.60
CA CYS A 35 7.79 5.96 6.29
C CYS A 35 6.36 6.41 5.92
N TRP A 36 5.49 5.48 5.52
CA TRP A 36 4.12 5.74 5.14
C TRP A 36 3.10 5.62 6.29
N TYR A 37 3.54 5.29 7.51
CA TYR A 37 2.64 5.02 8.65
C TYR A 37 1.53 6.07 8.83
N LYS A 38 1.88 7.36 8.81
CA LYS A 38 0.89 8.45 9.02
C LYS A 38 -0.18 8.50 7.93
N ILE A 39 0.20 8.30 6.67
CA ILE A 39 -0.76 8.34 5.55
C ILE A 39 -1.54 7.03 5.45
N CYS A 40 -0.89 5.87 5.65
CA CYS A 40 -1.56 4.57 5.69
C CYS A 40 -2.68 4.62 6.76
N CYS A 41 -2.40 5.10 7.98
CA CYS A 41 -3.43 5.26 9.02
C CYS A 41 -4.58 6.21 8.64
N LEU A 42 -4.30 7.35 8.00
CA LEU A 42 -5.35 8.30 7.59
C LEU A 42 -6.28 7.69 6.53
N MET A 43 -5.69 6.97 5.58
CA MET A 43 -6.40 6.34 4.48
C MET A 43 -7.23 5.15 4.93
N GLU A 44 -6.68 4.30 5.79
CA GLU A 44 -7.39 3.21 6.45
C GLU A 44 -8.58 3.73 7.28
N ASN A 45 -8.39 4.84 8.02
CA ASN A 45 -9.49 5.48 8.76
C ASN A 45 -10.59 6.07 7.85
N SER A 46 -10.24 6.42 6.61
CA SER A 46 -11.20 6.82 5.57
C SER A 46 -11.80 5.60 4.84
N GLY A 47 -11.33 4.40 5.21
CA GLY A 47 -11.73 3.07 4.73
C GLY A 47 -11.09 2.63 3.42
N TYR A 48 -10.09 3.33 2.91
CA TYR A 48 -9.32 2.82 1.76
C TYR A 48 -8.55 1.57 2.16
N LYS A 49 -8.41 0.62 1.22
CA LYS A 49 -7.48 -0.50 1.38
C LYS A 49 -6.08 0.02 1.12
N VAL A 50 -5.13 -0.29 1.99
CA VAL A 50 -3.75 0.16 1.86
C VAL A 50 -2.80 -1.01 2.07
N SER A 51 -1.79 -1.12 1.21
CA SER A 51 -0.65 -2.01 1.39
C SER A 51 0.64 -1.18 1.33
N CYS A 52 1.50 -1.29 2.33
CA CYS A 52 2.76 -0.55 2.40
C CYS A 52 3.89 -1.62 2.28
N ILE A 53 4.63 -1.64 1.16
CA ILE A 53 5.56 -2.73 0.79
C ILE A 53 7.00 -2.36 1.16
N ASP A 54 7.69 -3.29 1.82
CA ASP A 54 9.15 -3.25 1.99
C ASP A 54 9.84 -3.94 0.81
N LEU A 55 10.74 -3.22 0.16
CA LEU A 55 11.61 -3.78 -0.88
C LEU A 55 12.72 -4.62 -0.23
N LYS A 56 13.41 -5.42 -1.04
CA LYS A 56 14.39 -6.36 -0.49
C LYS A 56 15.55 -5.62 0.18
N SER A 57 16.03 -6.15 1.31
CA SER A 57 17.02 -5.52 2.20
C SER A 57 16.59 -4.17 2.81
N CYS A 58 15.29 -3.81 2.75
CA CYS A 58 14.77 -2.55 3.30
C CYS A 58 13.75 -2.80 4.41
N GLY A 59 13.54 -1.78 5.26
CA GLY A 59 12.61 -1.85 6.38
C GLY A 59 12.87 -3.03 7.31
N ILE A 60 11.92 -3.98 7.37
CA ILE A 60 12.00 -5.17 8.22
C ILE A 60 12.56 -6.41 7.49
N ASP A 61 12.86 -6.31 6.19
CA ASP A 61 13.43 -7.41 5.42
C ASP A 61 14.85 -7.75 5.93
N GLN A 62 15.11 -9.03 6.16
CA GLN A 62 16.37 -9.50 6.75
C GLN A 62 17.44 -9.85 5.71
N SER A 63 17.17 -9.63 4.42
CA SER A 63 18.16 -9.87 3.38
C SER A 63 19.32 -8.88 3.53
N HIS A 64 20.54 -9.34 3.35
CA HIS A 64 21.70 -8.45 3.33
C HIS A 64 21.73 -7.63 2.05
N ALA A 65 22.03 -6.33 2.14
CA ALA A 65 22.08 -5.45 0.97
C ALA A 65 23.06 -5.96 -0.10
N ASP A 66 24.19 -6.52 0.34
CA ASP A 66 25.23 -7.06 -0.54
C ASP A 66 24.78 -8.30 -1.34
N SER A 67 23.70 -8.96 -0.94
CA SER A 67 23.13 -10.07 -1.71
C SER A 67 22.17 -9.64 -2.81
N ILE A 68 21.81 -8.35 -2.87
CA ILE A 68 20.89 -7.79 -3.87
C ILE A 68 21.70 -7.23 -5.03
N LEU A 69 21.82 -8.03 -6.09
CA LEU A 69 22.70 -7.72 -7.22
C LEU A 69 21.97 -7.12 -8.42
N THR A 70 20.64 -7.19 -8.43
CA THR A 70 19.82 -6.76 -9.57
C THR A 70 18.64 -5.91 -9.12
N PHE A 71 18.15 -5.09 -10.04
CA PHE A 71 16.93 -4.31 -9.82
C PHE A 71 15.72 -5.22 -9.64
N ASP A 72 15.65 -6.35 -10.35
CA ASP A 72 14.56 -7.31 -10.23
C ASP A 72 14.55 -7.97 -8.84
N ASP A 73 15.73 -8.32 -8.30
CA ASP A 73 15.86 -8.87 -6.95
C ASP A 73 15.43 -7.85 -5.88
N TYR A 74 15.77 -6.57 -6.08
CA TYR A 74 15.35 -5.49 -5.19
C TYR A 74 13.83 -5.32 -5.18
N ASN A 75 13.19 -5.35 -6.36
CA ASN A 75 11.76 -5.14 -6.55
C ASN A 75 10.92 -6.42 -6.40
N LYS A 76 11.55 -7.57 -6.16
CA LYS A 76 10.85 -8.85 -6.05
C LYS A 76 9.62 -8.82 -5.13
N PRO A 77 9.66 -8.23 -3.91
CA PRO A 77 8.47 -8.15 -3.06
C PRO A 77 7.29 -7.41 -3.71
N LEU A 78 7.56 -6.36 -4.49
CA LEU A 78 6.53 -5.62 -5.22
C LEU A 78 5.97 -6.44 -6.39
N ILE A 79 6.84 -7.12 -7.14
CA ILE A 79 6.45 -7.95 -8.29
C ILE A 79 5.60 -9.13 -7.83
N ASP A 80 6.02 -9.81 -6.75
CA ASP A 80 5.27 -10.92 -6.16
C ASP A 80 3.91 -10.44 -5.67
N PHE A 81 3.85 -9.30 -4.96
CA PHE A 81 2.59 -8.71 -4.51
C PHE A 81 1.63 -8.42 -5.67
N ILE A 82 2.09 -7.80 -6.75
CA ILE A 82 1.24 -7.48 -7.91
C ILE A 82 0.75 -8.76 -8.59
N SER A 83 1.61 -9.79 -8.66
CA SER A 83 1.28 -11.07 -9.30
C SER A 83 0.23 -11.87 -8.52
N ASP A 84 0.18 -11.69 -7.19
CA ASP A 84 -0.79 -12.34 -6.31
C ASP A 84 -2.16 -11.62 -6.28
N LEU A 85 -2.29 -10.46 -6.93
CA LEU A 85 -3.56 -9.75 -7.00
C LEU A 85 -4.57 -10.49 -7.90
N PRO A 86 -5.87 -10.50 -7.54
CA PRO A 86 -6.92 -11.00 -8.42
C PRO A 86 -6.94 -10.23 -9.76
N ASP A 87 -7.22 -10.91 -10.87
CA ASP A 87 -7.24 -10.32 -12.22
C ASP A 87 -8.12 -9.07 -12.38
N ASN A 88 -9.15 -8.93 -11.54
CA ASN A 88 -10.10 -7.81 -11.57
C ASN A 88 -9.78 -6.70 -10.56
N GLU A 89 -8.72 -6.84 -9.76
CA GLU A 89 -8.33 -5.85 -8.76
C GLU A 89 -7.41 -4.80 -9.39
N LYS A 90 -7.81 -3.52 -9.30
CA LYS A 90 -6.98 -2.39 -9.71
C LYS A 90 -6.40 -1.71 -8.48
N VAL A 91 -5.11 -1.42 -8.54
CA VAL A 91 -4.38 -0.73 -7.48
C VAL A 91 -3.88 0.64 -7.94
N ILE A 92 -3.79 1.57 -7.00
CA ILE A 92 -3.14 2.86 -7.17
C ILE A 92 -1.75 2.73 -6.57
N LEU A 93 -0.75 2.64 -7.45
CA LEU A 93 0.65 2.55 -7.06
C LEU A 93 1.19 3.95 -6.74
N CYS A 94 1.65 4.15 -5.51
CA CYS A 94 2.26 5.39 -5.04
C CYS A 94 3.74 5.15 -4.71
N MET A 95 4.63 5.73 -5.51
CA MET A 95 6.07 5.62 -5.32
C MET A 95 6.68 7.03 -5.26
N TRP A 96 7.58 7.27 -4.32
CA TRP A 96 8.40 8.49 -4.33
C TRP A 96 9.54 8.29 -5.31
N GLN A 97 9.76 9.26 -6.20
CA GLN A 97 10.61 9.14 -7.38
C GLN A 97 11.99 8.54 -7.04
N GLN A 98 12.21 7.32 -7.50
CA GLN A 98 13.49 6.63 -7.44
C GLN A 98 14.38 7.26 -8.53
N LEU A 99 15.21 8.23 -8.15
CA LEU A 99 16.35 8.64 -8.98
C LEU A 99 17.30 7.45 -9.04
N CYS A 100 17.19 6.67 -10.12
CA CYS A 100 18.34 5.97 -10.68
C CYS A 100 19.39 6.98 -11.13
#